data_AF-R7EMP1-F1
#
_entry.id   AF-R7EMP1-F1
#
_cell.length_a   1.000
_cell.length_b   1.000
_cell.length_c   1.000
_cell.angle_alpha   90.00
_cell.angle_beta   90.00
_cell.angle_gamma   90.00
#
_symmetry.space_group_name_H-M   'P 1'
#
loop_
_entity.id
_entity.type
_entity.pdbx_description
1 polymer ?
#
loop_
_entity_poly.entity_id
_entity_poly.type
_entity_poly.pdbx_seq_one_letter_code
_entity_poly.pdbx_strand_id
1 'polypeptide(L)'
;MRDQKNSVKKTIMSKRAEYGLTRDVPCSEQENKTYSEMLKNGETLPEGVFPYSYTDGTKSDSAFYVLGDEPTDAEISEFLKYKELELLSTIKNCVVFFTVMAIIGIIAGIIIGLGIH
;
A
#
# COMPACT_ATOMS: atom_id res chain seq x y z
N MET A 1 34.03 -3.46 3.43
CA MET A 1 33.07 -2.29 3.45
C MET A 1 32.14 -2.33 2.24
N ARG A 2 32.31 -3.26 1.22
CA ARG A 2 31.52 -3.57 0.00
C ARG A 2 30.40 -4.56 0.33
N ASP A 3 30.56 -5.29 1.41
CA ASP A 3 29.54 -6.31 1.76
C ASP A 3 28.42 -5.67 2.62
N GLN A 4 28.64 -4.57 3.33
CA GLN A 4 27.63 -3.84 4.14
C GLN A 4 26.81 -2.88 3.27
N LYS A 5 27.40 -2.32 2.19
CA LYS A 5 26.69 -1.43 1.23
C LYS A 5 25.71 -2.23 0.37
N ASN A 6 25.98 -3.47 0.16
CA ASN A 6 25.08 -4.35 -0.63
C ASN A 6 23.92 -4.86 0.22
N SER A 7 24.13 -4.88 1.55
CA SER A 7 23.06 -5.32 2.49
C SER A 7 22.10 -4.18 2.80
N VAL A 8 22.59 -3.04 2.79
CA VAL A 8 21.73 -1.87 3.10
C VAL A 8 20.87 -1.54 1.88
N LYS A 9 21.44 -1.61 0.77
CA LYS A 9 20.68 -1.38 -0.47
C LYS A 9 19.58 -2.43 -0.66
N LYS A 10 19.85 -3.57 -0.32
CA LYS A 10 18.84 -4.64 -0.44
C LYS A 10 17.71 -4.45 0.58
N THR A 11 18.06 -3.99 1.71
CA THR A 11 17.06 -3.71 2.76
C THR A 11 16.17 -2.53 2.35
N ILE A 12 16.82 -1.62 1.80
CA ILE A 12 16.04 -0.43 1.40
C ILE A 12 15.12 -0.80 0.24
N MET A 13 15.54 -1.58 -0.60
CA MET A 13 14.72 -1.99 -1.75
C MET A 13 13.59 -2.92 -1.30
N SER A 14 13.87 -3.71 -0.42
CA SER A 14 12.82 -4.58 0.15
C SER A 14 11.76 -3.77 0.90
N LYS A 15 12.17 -2.82 1.62
CA LYS A 15 11.20 -1.99 2.36
C LYS A 15 10.38 -1.12 1.40
N ARG A 16 10.99 -0.72 0.34
CA ARG A 16 10.27 0.05 -0.68
C ARG A 16 9.22 -0.83 -1.38
N ALA A 17 9.62 -2.01 -1.58
CA ALA A 17 8.63 -2.96 -2.16
C ALA A 17 7.50 -3.24 -1.18
N GLU A 18 7.81 -3.39 0.02
CA GLU A 18 6.81 -3.66 1.06
C GLU A 18 5.81 -2.50 1.20
N TYR A 19 6.28 -1.34 0.97
CA TYR A 19 5.39 -0.16 1.18
C TYR A 19 4.81 0.29 -0.16
N GLY A 20 4.96 -0.71 -1.15
CA GLY A 20 4.34 -0.44 -2.48
C GLY A 20 5.01 0.73 -3.21
N LEU A 21 6.13 1.03 -2.65
CA LEU A 21 6.87 2.14 -3.29
C LEU A 21 7.63 1.64 -4.52
N THR A 22 7.26 0.30 -4.74
CA THR A 22 7.86 -0.28 -5.96
C THR A 22 6.93 -0.03 -7.15
N ARG A 23 7.45 0.73 -8.25
CA ARG A 23 6.83 1.35 -9.43
C ARG A 23 6.05 0.31 -10.24
N ASP A 24 5.40 -0.69 -9.50
CA ASP A 24 4.58 -1.46 -10.47
C ASP A 24 3.33 -0.68 -10.90
N VAL A 25 3.46 -0.03 -12.00
CA VAL A 25 2.28 0.69 -12.51
C VAL A 25 1.39 -0.30 -13.27
N PRO A 26 0.15 -0.39 -12.58
CA PRO A 26 -0.77 -1.32 -13.27
C PRO A 26 -1.11 -0.85 -14.69
N CYS A 27 -1.07 -1.82 -15.56
CA CYS A 27 -1.45 -1.49 -16.95
C CYS A 27 -2.97 -1.27 -17.03
N SER A 28 -3.45 -0.38 -17.93
CA SER A 28 -4.89 -0.11 -18.13
C SER A 28 -5.63 -1.39 -18.58
N GLU A 29 -6.91 -1.35 -18.42
CA GLU A 29 -7.76 -2.53 -18.78
C GLU A 29 -7.62 -2.88 -20.26
N GLN A 30 -7.51 -1.89 -21.08
CA GLN A 30 -7.36 -2.13 -22.53
C GLN A 30 -6.00 -2.79 -22.85
N GLU A 31 -5.01 -2.39 -22.15
CA GLU A 31 -3.66 -2.95 -22.35
C GLU A 31 -3.57 -4.38 -21.78
N ASN A 32 -4.27 -4.56 -20.75
CA ASN A 32 -4.26 -5.91 -20.14
C ASN A 32 -4.97 -6.93 -21.06
N LYS A 33 -5.99 -6.43 -21.69
CA LYS A 33 -6.70 -7.33 -22.64
C LYS A 33 -5.83 -7.68 -23.84
N THR A 34 -5.14 -6.67 -24.23
CA THR A 34 -4.26 -6.90 -25.40
C THR A 34 -3.12 -7.86 -25.02
N TYR A 35 -2.55 -7.66 -23.92
CA TYR A 35 -1.40 -8.51 -23.49
C TYR A 35 -1.88 -9.92 -23.15
N SER A 36 -3.07 -9.95 -22.60
CA SER A 36 -3.64 -11.29 -22.32
C SER A 36 -3.88 -12.07 -23.62
N GLU A 37 -4.34 -11.37 -24.58
CA GLU A 37 -4.57 -12.02 -25.89
C GLU A 37 -3.25 -12.41 -26.56
N MET A 38 -2.20 -11.61 -26.35
CA MET A 38 -0.87 -11.92 -26.90
C MET A 38 -0.31 -13.21 -26.27
N LEU A 39 -0.62 -13.36 -24.97
CA LEU A 39 -0.12 -14.59 -24.30
C LEU A 39 -0.92 -15.81 -24.77
N LYS A 40 -2.24 -15.56 -25.05
CA LYS A 40 -3.08 -16.67 -25.55
C LYS A 40 -2.70 -17.07 -26.98
N ASN A 41 -2.13 -16.09 -27.63
CA ASN A 41 -1.76 -16.34 -29.05
C ASN A 41 -0.29 -16.77 -29.14
N GLY A 42 0.34 -17.03 -28.01
CA GLY A 42 1.74 -17.53 -27.93
C GLY A 42 2.77 -16.44 -28.24
N GLU A 43 2.31 -15.19 -28.20
CA GLU A 43 3.22 -14.06 -28.49
C GLU A 43 3.89 -13.56 -27.20
N THR A 44 5.08 -12.90 -27.41
CA THR A 44 5.84 -12.44 -26.23
C THR A 44 5.38 -11.03 -25.83
N LEU A 45 5.48 -10.81 -24.50
CA LEU A 45 5.06 -9.48 -23.98
C LEU A 45 6.10 -8.42 -24.36
N PRO A 46 5.59 -7.24 -24.59
CA PRO A 46 6.50 -6.13 -24.92
C PRO A 46 7.50 -5.86 -23.79
N GLU A 47 8.72 -5.35 -24.22
CA GLU A 47 9.83 -5.09 -23.26
C GLU A 47 9.39 -4.15 -22.14
N GLY A 48 9.56 -4.76 -20.86
CA GLY A 48 9.31 -3.83 -19.72
C GLY A 48 7.92 -4.06 -19.11
N VAL A 49 7.17 -5.11 -19.67
CA VAL A 49 5.85 -5.46 -19.12
C VAL A 49 5.95 -6.87 -18.49
N PHE A 50 5.43 -6.82 -17.27
CA PHE A 50 5.58 -8.10 -16.53
C PHE A 50 4.21 -8.50 -15.96
N PRO A 51 3.99 -9.88 -15.94
CA PRO A 51 2.75 -10.36 -15.30
C PRO A 51 2.88 -10.38 -13.77
N TYR A 52 1.76 -10.14 -13.11
CA TYR A 52 1.77 -10.22 -11.63
C TYR A 52 1.95 -11.68 -11.18
N SER A 53 2.71 -11.80 -10.11
CA SER A 53 2.91 -13.18 -9.59
C SER A 53 2.09 -13.37 -8.31
N TYR A 54 1.44 -14.55 -8.33
CA TYR A 54 0.60 -14.88 -7.15
C TYR A 54 1.48 -15.57 -6.10
N THR A 55 1.12 -15.60 -4.89
CA THR A 55 1.87 -16.14 -3.73
C THR A 55 2.29 -17.60 -3.99
N ASP A 56 1.66 -18.19 -4.98
CA ASP A 56 1.96 -19.61 -5.29
C ASP A 56 2.96 -19.72 -6.44
N GLY A 57 3.47 -18.53 -6.83
CA GLY A 57 4.54 -18.54 -7.87
C GLY A 57 3.98 -18.57 -9.29
N THR A 58 2.57 -18.65 -9.32
CA THR A 58 1.93 -18.61 -10.65
C THR A 58 1.79 -17.18 -11.16
N LYS A 59 2.08 -17.04 -12.49
CA LYS A 59 1.99 -15.69 -13.09
C LYS A 59 0.56 -15.43 -13.59
N SER A 60 0.22 -14.18 -13.34
CA SER A 60 -1.16 -13.79 -13.75
C SER A 60 -1.27 -13.70 -15.28
N ASP A 61 -2.38 -14.21 -15.82
CA ASP A 61 -2.61 -14.16 -17.29
C ASP A 61 -3.53 -12.99 -17.65
N SER A 62 -3.91 -12.22 -16.59
CA SER A 62 -4.91 -11.17 -16.92
C SER A 62 -4.50 -9.83 -16.31
N ALA A 63 -3.41 -9.89 -15.56
CA ALA A 63 -3.02 -8.60 -14.96
C ALA A 63 -1.51 -8.40 -15.17
N PHE A 64 -1.21 -7.11 -15.67
CA PHE A 64 0.21 -6.87 -16.05
C PHE A 64 0.65 -5.51 -15.48
N TYR A 65 1.99 -5.42 -15.25
CA TYR A 65 2.49 -4.11 -14.77
C TYR A 65 3.78 -3.74 -15.49
N VAL A 66 4.04 -2.39 -15.54
CA VAL A 66 5.30 -1.90 -16.14
C VAL A 66 6.13 -1.25 -15.03
N LEU A 67 7.52 -1.44 -15.25
CA LEU A 67 8.44 -0.80 -14.28
C LEU A 67 8.57 0.69 -14.58
N GLY A 68 7.75 1.52 -13.96
CA GLY A 68 7.84 2.98 -14.14
C GLY A 68 9.20 3.54 -13.70
N ASP A 69 9.63 4.80 -14.20
CA ASP A 69 10.85 5.54 -13.83
C ASP A 69 10.98 5.65 -12.30
N GLU A 70 12.34 5.38 -11.80
CA GLU A 70 12.64 5.51 -10.36
C GLU A 70 12.15 6.87 -9.81
N PRO A 71 11.11 6.78 -8.98
CA PRO A 71 10.68 8.05 -8.38
C PRO A 71 11.84 8.79 -7.70
N THR A 72 11.97 10.05 -8.00
CA THR A 72 12.98 10.89 -7.31
C THR A 72 12.72 10.92 -5.80
N ASP A 73 13.71 10.97 -5.03
CA ASP A 73 13.64 11.05 -3.55
C ASP A 73 12.56 12.05 -3.11
N ALA A 74 12.26 12.94 -3.89
CA ALA A 74 11.24 13.94 -3.54
C ALA A 74 9.82 13.36 -3.68
N GLU A 75 9.59 12.60 -4.59
CA GLU A 75 8.26 11.97 -4.82
C GLU A 75 7.98 10.87 -3.77
N ILE A 76 9.02 10.26 -3.36
CA ILE A 76 8.86 9.23 -2.31
C ILE A 76 8.54 9.89 -0.97
N SER A 77 9.15 10.96 -0.69
CA SER A 77 8.87 11.67 0.58
C SER A 77 7.43 12.21 0.61
N GLU A 78 7.02 12.67 -0.49
CA GLU A 78 5.63 13.17 -0.52
C GLU A 78 4.62 12.02 -0.33
N PHE A 79 4.88 10.92 -0.98
CA PHE A 79 4.01 9.73 -0.80
C PHE A 79 4.03 9.26 0.66
N LEU A 80 5.13 9.24 1.28
CA LEU A 80 5.21 8.82 2.70
C LEU A 80 4.47 9.80 3.61
N LYS A 81 4.55 11.01 3.27
CA LYS A 81 3.80 11.98 4.09
C LYS A 81 2.29 11.75 3.98
N TYR A 82 1.89 11.45 2.81
CA TYR A 82 0.44 11.19 2.66
C TYR A 82 0.02 9.95 3.46
N LYS A 83 0.79 8.94 3.45
CA LYS A 83 0.43 7.74 4.23
C LYS A 83 0.44 8.03 5.74
N GLU A 84 1.45 8.78 6.14
CA GLU A 84 1.46 9.19 7.56
C GLU A 84 0.21 9.99 7.93
N LEU A 85 -0.20 10.81 7.04
CA LEU A 85 -1.41 11.61 7.34
C LEU A 85 -2.66 10.72 7.40
N GLU A 86 -2.70 9.75 6.60
CA GLU A 86 -3.86 8.83 6.64
C GLU A 86 -3.92 8.08 7.97
N LEU A 87 -2.72 7.63 8.35
CA LEU A 87 -2.70 6.93 9.64
C LEU A 87 -3.08 7.88 10.79
N LEU A 88 -2.56 9.08 10.63
CA LEU A 88 -2.91 10.07 11.68
C LEU A 88 -4.41 10.36 11.68
N SER A 89 -4.95 10.40 10.55
CA SER A 89 -6.41 10.66 10.51
C SER A 89 -7.18 9.49 11.14
N THR A 90 -6.75 8.32 10.92
CA THR A 90 -7.42 7.15 11.52
C THR A 90 -7.28 7.17 13.05
N ILE A 91 -6.07 7.43 13.47
CA ILE A 91 -5.87 7.51 14.93
C ILE A 91 -6.73 8.64 15.52
N LYS A 92 -6.66 9.72 14.84
CA LYS A 92 -7.51 10.82 15.34
C LYS A 92 -8.98 10.38 15.47
N ASN A 93 -9.47 9.71 14.51
CA ASN A 93 -10.88 9.26 14.59
C ASN A 93 -11.08 8.27 15.75
N CYS A 94 -10.19 7.44 15.95
CA CYS A 94 -10.28 6.51 17.09
C CYS A 94 -10.27 7.25 18.43
N VAL A 95 -9.41 8.19 18.56
CA VAL A 95 -9.33 8.95 19.82
C VAL A 95 -10.63 9.74 20.06
N VAL A 96 -11.15 10.25 19.03
CA VAL A 96 -12.41 11.03 19.20
C VAL A 96 -13.53 10.09 19.62
N PHE A 97 -13.54 8.94 19.05
CA PHE A 97 -14.57 7.95 19.43
C PHE A 97 -14.44 7.57 20.92
N PHE A 98 -13.29 7.31 21.37
CA PHE A 98 -13.11 6.92 22.78
C PHE A 98 -13.45 8.07 23.73
N THR A 99 -13.09 9.20 23.28
CA THR A 99 -13.41 10.36 24.15
C THR A 99 -14.93 10.54 24.27
N VAL A 100 -15.65 10.35 23.23
CA VAL A 100 -17.12 10.52 23.29
C VAL A 100 -17.71 9.41 24.18
N MET A 101 -17.21 8.20 24.02
CA MET A 101 -17.71 7.10 24.87
C MET A 101 -17.41 7.36 26.35
N ALA A 102 -16.31 7.90 26.61
CA ALA A 102 -15.94 8.21 28.00
C ALA A 102 -16.89 9.27 28.60
N ILE A 103 -17.14 10.28 27.80
CA ILE A 103 -18.03 11.34 28.33
C ILE A 103 -19.43 10.77 28.59
N ILE A 104 -19.89 9.99 27.69
CA ILE A 104 -21.23 9.40 27.90
C ILE A 104 -21.19 8.52 29.16
N GLY A 105 -20.10 7.77 29.26
CA GLY A 105 -19.97 6.94 30.48
C GLY A 105 -19.99 7.79 31.76
N ILE A 106 -19.28 8.84 31.74
CA ILE A 106 -19.21 9.70 32.94
C ILE A 106 -20.61 10.26 33.26
N ILE A 107 -21.34 10.69 32.26
CA ILE A 107 -22.67 11.29 32.51
C ILE A 107 -23.62 10.20 33.02
N ALA A 108 -23.64 9.08 32.35
CA ALA A 108 -24.48 7.97 32.85
C ALA A 108 -24.13 7.60 34.30
N GLY A 109 -22.86 7.52 34.54
CA GLY A 109 -22.42 7.24 35.93
C GLY A 109 -22.96 8.26 36.94
N ILE A 110 -22.90 9.44 36.67
CA ILE A 110 -23.38 10.48 37.60
C ILE A 110 -24.90 10.37 37.80
N ILE A 111 -25.68 10.13 36.73
CA ILE A 111 -27.16 10.02 36.83
C ILE A 111 -27.52 8.80 37.70
N ILE A 112 -26.83 7.67 37.39
CA ILE A 112 -27.13 6.46 38.20
C ILE A 112 -26.66 6.70 39.65
N GLY A 113 -25.57 7.26 39.84
CA GLY A 113 -25.02 7.55 41.19
C GLY A 113 -25.88 8.56 41.97
N LEU A 114 -26.47 9.58 41.32
CA LEU A 114 -27.29 10.60 42.02
C LEU A 114 -28.74 10.16 42.08
N GLY A 115 -29.31 9.28 41.20
CA GLY A 115 -30.68 8.72 41.18
C GLY A 115 -30.82 7.54 42.13
N ILE A 116 -29.79 7.04 42.69
CA ILE A 116 -29.87 6.03 43.77
C ILE A 116 -29.66 6.72 45.11
N HIS A 117 -30.10 7.91 45.33
CA HIS A 117 -30.44 8.39 46.69
C HIS A 117 -31.95 8.70 46.78
#